data_AF-A0A942LW56-F1
#
_entry.id   AF-A0A942LW56-F1
#
_cell.length_a   1.000
_cell.length_b   1.000
_cell.length_c   1.000
_cell.angle_alpha   90.00
_cell.angle_beta   90.00
_cell.angle_gamma   90.00
#
_symmetry.space_group_name_H-M   'P 1'
#
loop_
_entity.id
_entity.type
_entity.pdbx_description
1 polymer ?
#
loop_
_entity_poly.entity_id
_entity_poly.type
_entity_poly.pdbx_seq_one_letter_code
_entity_poly.pdbx_strand_id
1 'polypeptide(L)'
;MVIFANVLNTSTYNDDLNLKEILNNRLLEISERGISSNVIFARRETPNASRINVMYQTDSKNINAEIRIFKENTQLHQANVKGKLSEIDTFITDIIDEVMRSVR
;
A
#
# COMPACT_ATOMS: atom_id res chain seq x y z
N MET A 1 -1.08 7.66 11.91
CA MET A 1 0.02 7.65 10.92
C MET A 1 -0.03 6.37 10.12
N VAL A 2 0.49 6.31 8.90
CA VAL A 2 0.54 5.07 8.09
C VAL A 2 1.93 4.79 7.52
N ILE A 3 2.23 3.51 7.26
CA ILE A 3 3.45 3.05 6.59
C ILE A 3 3.21 1.72 5.86
N PHE A 4 3.77 1.55 4.66
CA PHE A 4 3.82 0.23 4.01
C PHE A 4 4.94 -0.62 4.63
N ALA A 5 4.55 -1.46 5.58
CA ALA A 5 5.46 -2.31 6.34
C ALA A 5 5.99 -3.46 5.46
N ASN A 6 5.10 -4.14 4.75
CA ASN A 6 5.45 -5.27 3.88
C ASN A 6 4.72 -5.19 2.54
N VAL A 7 5.45 -5.44 1.46
CA VAL A 7 4.89 -5.70 0.14
C VAL A 7 5.56 -6.95 -0.40
N LEU A 8 4.77 -7.92 -0.86
CA LEU A 8 5.27 -9.25 -1.19
C LEU A 8 4.49 -9.85 -2.35
N ASN A 9 5.18 -10.31 -3.39
CA ASN A 9 4.63 -11.24 -4.34
C ASN A 9 4.57 -12.63 -3.71
N THR A 10 3.38 -13.19 -3.57
CA THR A 10 3.21 -14.52 -2.93
C THR A 10 3.66 -15.68 -3.81
N SER A 11 3.87 -15.45 -5.12
CA SER A 11 4.37 -16.48 -6.04
C SER A 11 5.89 -16.64 -5.96
N THR A 12 6.62 -15.54 -5.74
CA THR A 12 8.09 -15.51 -5.75
C THR A 12 8.69 -15.28 -4.35
N TYR A 13 7.84 -14.93 -3.38
CA TYR A 13 8.25 -14.49 -2.03
C TYR A 13 9.20 -13.29 -2.05
N ASN A 14 9.05 -12.41 -3.04
CA ASN A 14 9.85 -11.20 -3.21
C ASN A 14 9.01 -10.03 -3.74
N ASP A 15 9.48 -8.79 -3.63
CA ASP A 15 8.83 -7.61 -4.25
C ASP A 15 9.42 -7.35 -5.64
N ASP A 16 9.13 -8.25 -6.58
CA ASP A 16 9.72 -8.22 -7.94
C ASP A 16 9.36 -6.96 -8.74
N LEU A 17 8.29 -6.28 -8.34
CA LEU A 17 7.80 -5.06 -9.00
C LEU A 17 8.24 -3.78 -8.26
N ASN A 18 9.02 -3.92 -7.19
CA ASN A 18 9.48 -2.83 -6.34
C ASN A 18 8.32 -1.94 -5.82
N LEU A 19 7.15 -2.54 -5.57
CA LEU A 19 5.95 -1.82 -5.18
C LEU A 19 6.12 -1.16 -3.81
N LYS A 20 6.90 -1.75 -2.89
CA LYS A 20 7.15 -1.17 -1.55
C LYS A 20 7.76 0.22 -1.65
N GLU A 21 8.79 0.37 -2.48
CA GLU A 21 9.47 1.66 -2.63
C GLU A 21 8.54 2.66 -3.30
N ILE A 22 7.89 2.27 -4.40
CA ILE A 22 7.02 3.15 -5.17
C ILE A 22 5.84 3.63 -4.32
N LEU A 23 5.18 2.74 -3.58
CA LEU A 23 4.04 3.06 -2.73
C LEU A 23 4.44 3.99 -1.57
N ASN A 24 5.59 3.76 -0.93
CA ASN A 24 6.08 4.65 0.12
C ASN A 24 6.43 6.03 -0.43
N ASN A 25 7.06 6.12 -1.61
CA ASN A 25 7.36 7.39 -2.25
C ASN A 25 6.09 8.17 -2.61
N ARG A 26 5.06 7.49 -3.16
CA ARG A 26 3.76 8.10 -3.46
C ARG A 26 3.06 8.63 -2.21
N LEU A 27 3.01 7.86 -1.12
CA LEU A 27 2.44 8.35 0.13
C LEU A 27 3.21 9.53 0.71
N LEU A 28 4.55 9.49 0.64
CA LEU A 28 5.40 10.59 1.10
C LEU A 28 5.08 11.87 0.31
N GLU A 29 5.06 11.80 -1.02
CA GLU A 29 4.71 12.93 -1.88
C GLU A 29 3.33 13.51 -1.54
N ILE A 30 2.32 12.65 -1.30
CA ILE A 30 0.97 13.10 -0.91
C ILE A 30 1.02 13.82 0.43
N SER A 31 1.77 13.29 1.40
CA SER A 31 1.88 13.89 2.73
C SER A 31 2.62 15.23 2.72
N GLU A 32 3.65 15.38 1.89
CA GLU A 32 4.47 16.59 1.79
C GLU A 32 3.79 17.71 0.99
N ARG A 33 2.89 17.37 0.06
CA ARG A 33 2.13 18.36 -0.72
C ARG A 33 1.14 19.18 0.13
N GLY A 34 0.91 18.84 1.41
CA GLY A 34 0.23 19.72 2.38
C GLY A 34 -1.26 19.98 2.12
N ILE A 35 -1.87 19.36 1.11
CA ILE A 35 -3.28 19.56 0.75
C ILE A 35 -4.13 18.59 1.57
N SER A 36 -4.58 19.02 2.75
CA SER A 36 -5.77 18.47 3.43
C SER A 36 -5.80 16.99 3.81
N SER A 37 -4.69 16.25 3.75
CA SER A 37 -4.71 14.82 4.06
C SER A 37 -4.68 14.60 5.57
N ASN A 38 -5.80 14.15 6.15
CA ASN A 38 -5.93 13.66 7.55
C ASN A 38 -5.00 12.49 7.89
N VAL A 39 -4.09 12.11 6.97
CA VAL A 39 -3.21 10.97 7.06
C VAL A 39 -1.76 11.46 7.16
N ILE A 40 -1.18 11.33 8.34
CA ILE A 40 0.25 11.64 8.59
C ILE A 40 1.08 10.41 8.20
N PHE A 41 2.05 10.55 7.32
CA PHE A 41 2.95 9.46 6.96
C PHE A 41 4.10 9.31 7.97
N ALA A 42 4.41 8.09 8.38
CA ALA A 42 5.55 7.82 9.25
C ALA A 42 6.75 7.39 8.40
N ARG A 43 7.87 8.12 8.50
CA ARG A 43 9.13 7.77 7.82
C ARG A 43 9.77 6.48 8.34
N ARG A 44 9.35 6.02 9.51
CA ARG A 44 9.78 4.78 10.18
C ARG A 44 8.58 4.16 10.89
N GLU A 45 8.62 2.86 11.12
CA GLU A 45 7.61 2.21 11.97
C GLU A 45 7.62 2.84 13.37
N THR A 46 6.44 3.21 13.86
CA THR A 46 6.24 3.70 15.23
C THR A 46 5.07 2.92 15.85
N PRO A 47 5.01 2.78 17.18
CA PRO A 47 3.93 2.02 17.84
C PRO A 47 2.51 2.51 17.48
N ASN A 48 2.39 3.81 17.15
CA ASN A 48 1.12 4.45 16.82
C ASN A 48 0.81 4.51 15.30
N ALA A 49 1.70 3.98 14.45
CA ALA A 49 1.48 3.93 13.02
C ALA A 49 0.67 2.69 12.62
N SER A 50 -0.33 2.88 11.77
CA SER A 50 -1.00 1.78 11.09
C SER A 50 -0.06 1.17 10.06
N ARG A 51 0.16 -0.13 10.16
CA ARG A 51 1.01 -0.91 9.26
C ARG A 51 0.17 -1.44 8.11
N ILE A 52 0.59 -1.16 6.89
CA ILE A 52 -0.05 -1.64 5.68
C ILE A 52 0.80 -2.79 5.11
N ASN A 53 0.17 -3.94 4.95
CA ASN A 53 0.74 -5.09 4.28
C ASN A 53 0.03 -5.28 2.93
N VAL A 54 0.80 -5.43 1.87
CA VAL A 54 0.29 -5.67 0.51
C VAL A 54 0.82 -7.01 0.02
N MET A 55 -0.06 -7.98 -0.16
CA MET A 55 0.29 -9.27 -0.74
C MET A 55 -0.24 -9.31 -2.15
N TYR A 56 0.62 -9.53 -3.15
CA TYR A 56 0.19 -9.54 -4.53
C TYR A 56 0.56 -10.83 -5.27
N GLN A 57 -0.10 -11.03 -6.40
CA GLN A 57 0.15 -12.09 -7.36
C GLN A 57 0.04 -11.51 -8.76
N THR A 58 0.91 -11.98 -9.63
CA THR A 58 0.92 -11.62 -11.05
C THR A 58 0.66 -12.84 -11.89
N ASP A 59 -0.21 -12.70 -12.88
CA ASP A 59 -0.28 -13.63 -14.01
C ASP A 59 0.30 -12.95 -15.26
N SER A 60 0.19 -13.60 -16.42
CA SER A 60 0.74 -13.08 -17.69
C SER A 60 0.35 -11.63 -18.05
N LYS A 61 -0.78 -11.11 -17.56
CA LYS A 61 -1.28 -9.77 -17.87
C LYS A 61 -1.82 -9.01 -16.67
N ASN A 62 -2.23 -9.70 -15.62
CA ASN A 62 -2.93 -9.12 -14.50
C ASN A 62 -2.08 -9.13 -13.24
N ILE A 63 -2.42 -8.22 -12.34
CA ILE A 63 -1.92 -8.14 -10.99
C ILE A 63 -3.12 -8.06 -10.04
N ASN A 64 -3.07 -8.85 -8.97
CA ASN A 64 -4.07 -8.82 -7.91
C ASN A 64 -3.34 -8.61 -6.59
N ALA A 65 -3.71 -7.59 -5.82
CA ALA A 65 -3.18 -7.33 -4.50
C ALA A 65 -4.28 -7.39 -3.45
N GLU A 66 -3.97 -8.02 -2.33
CA GLU A 66 -4.69 -7.90 -1.08
C GLU A 66 -3.98 -6.90 -0.18
N ILE A 67 -4.71 -5.90 0.28
CA ILE A 67 -4.23 -4.85 1.19
C ILE A 67 -4.81 -5.16 2.56
N ARG A 68 -3.96 -5.23 3.57
CA ARG A 68 -4.36 -5.37 4.98
C ARG A 68 -3.76 -4.24 5.79
N ILE A 69 -4.58 -3.59 6.61
CA ILE A 69 -4.15 -2.51 7.49
C ILE A 69 -4.28 -2.97 8.93
N PHE A 70 -3.19 -2.84 9.69
CA PHE A 70 -3.12 -3.20 11.10
C PHE A 70 -2.81 -1.98 11.94
N LYS A 71 -3.38 -1.89 13.13
CA LYS A 71 -2.90 -1.01 14.20
C LYS A 71 -2.53 -1.89 15.37
N GLU A 72 -1.28 -1.79 15.81
CA GLU A 72 -0.69 -2.77 16.73
C GLU A 72 -0.91 -4.19 16.17
N ASN A 73 -1.63 -5.06 16.88
CA ASN A 73 -1.92 -6.44 16.45
C ASN A 73 -3.34 -6.64 15.92
N THR A 74 -4.13 -5.58 15.78
CA THR A 74 -5.51 -5.65 15.31
C THR A 74 -5.58 -5.31 13.83
N GLN A 75 -6.15 -6.20 13.02
CA GLN A 75 -6.51 -5.89 11.63
C GLN A 75 -7.70 -4.92 11.63
N LEU A 76 -7.50 -3.73 11.06
CA LEU A 76 -8.53 -2.70 10.94
C LEU A 76 -9.26 -2.78 9.60
N HIS A 77 -8.57 -3.17 8.53
CA HIS A 77 -9.11 -3.18 7.18
C HIS A 77 -8.49 -4.28 6.32
N GLN A 78 -9.28 -4.77 5.36
CA GLN A 78 -8.83 -5.68 4.31
C GLN A 78 -9.58 -5.37 3.01
N ALA A 79 -8.83 -5.25 1.91
CA ALA A 79 -9.38 -5.01 0.59
C ALA A 79 -8.59 -5.75 -0.49
N ASN A 80 -9.21 -5.92 -1.66
CA ASN A 80 -8.57 -6.48 -2.84
C ASN A 80 -8.60 -5.46 -3.97
N VAL A 81 -7.43 -5.20 -4.56
CA VAL A 81 -7.26 -4.35 -5.74
C VAL A 81 -6.79 -5.25 -6.89
N LYS A 82 -7.39 -5.07 -8.06
CA LYS A 82 -7.06 -5.82 -9.27
C LYS A 82 -6.71 -4.83 -10.38
N GLY A 83 -5.73 -5.17 -11.18
CA GLY A 83 -5.30 -4.34 -12.30
C GLY A 83 -4.55 -5.14 -13.36
N LYS A 84 -4.03 -4.42 -14.36
CA LYS A 84 -3.17 -4.97 -15.40
C LYS A 84 -1.73 -4.55 -15.17
N LEU A 85 -0.78 -5.43 -15.50
CA LEU A 85 0.65 -5.12 -15.46
C LEU A 85 1.02 -3.98 -16.44
N SER A 86 0.29 -3.86 -17.55
CA SER A 86 0.47 -2.75 -18.51
C SER A 86 -0.03 -1.40 -17.99
N GLU A 87 -0.79 -1.39 -16.89
CA GLU A 87 -1.42 -0.20 -16.28
C GLU A 87 -0.97 -0.06 -14.82
N ILE A 88 0.32 -0.36 -14.55
CA ILE A 88 0.86 -0.44 -13.19
C ILE A 88 0.71 0.87 -12.39
N ASP A 89 0.84 2.03 -13.04
CA ASP A 89 0.65 3.33 -12.39
C ASP A 89 -0.78 3.54 -11.91
N THR A 90 -1.77 3.10 -12.69
CA THR A 90 -3.18 3.11 -12.28
C THR A 90 -3.38 2.19 -11.09
N PHE A 91 -2.83 0.98 -11.15
CA PHE A 91 -2.91 0.01 -10.07
C PHE A 91 -2.28 0.53 -8.75
N ILE A 92 -1.13 1.19 -8.84
CA ILE A 92 -0.49 1.86 -7.69
C ILE A 92 -1.42 2.94 -7.11
N THR A 93 -2.03 3.75 -7.98
CA THR A 93 -2.98 4.79 -7.56
C THR A 93 -4.18 4.18 -6.85
N ASP A 94 -4.72 3.08 -7.35
CA ASP A 94 -5.85 2.38 -6.73
C ASP A 94 -5.50 1.83 -5.33
N ILE A 95 -4.28 1.30 -5.14
CA ILE A 95 -3.80 0.87 -3.81
C ILE A 95 -3.74 2.04 -2.84
N ILE A 96 -3.18 3.18 -3.29
CA ILE A 96 -3.06 4.38 -2.48
C ILE A 96 -4.45 4.92 -2.10
N ASP A 97 -5.37 5.00 -3.06
CA ASP A 97 -6.74 5.47 -2.83
C ASP A 97 -7.48 4.57 -1.84
N GLU A 98 -7.32 3.25 -1.95
CA GLU A 98 -7.91 2.31 -0.99
C GLU A 98 -7.37 2.54 0.42
N VAL A 99 -6.05 2.65 0.59
CA VAL A 99 -5.43 2.99 1.87
C VAL A 99 -5.97 4.30 2.42
N MET A 100 -6.07 5.34 1.58
CA MET A 100 -6.55 6.65 1.99
C MET A 100 -8.02 6.67 2.38
N ARG A 101 -8.85 5.75 1.86
CA ARG A 101 -10.25 5.58 2.27
C ARG A 101 -10.35 4.87 3.63
N SER A 102 -9.52 3.86 3.88
CA SER A 102 -9.57 3.04 5.09
C SER A 102 -9.06 3.72 6.36
N VAL A 103 -8.30 4.81 6.21
CA VAL A 103 -7.66 5.52 7.34
C VAL A 103 -8.44 6.81 7.69
N ARG A 104 -9.58 7.06 7.04
CA ARG A 104 -10.49 8.18 7.35
C ARG A 104 -11.35 7.94 8.58
#